data_AF-A0A497KEH4-F1
#
_entry.id   AF-A0A497KEH4-F1
#
_cell.length_a   1.000
_cell.length_b   1.000
_cell.length_c   1.000
_cell.angle_alpha   90.00
_cell.angle_beta   90.00
_cell.angle_gamma   90.00
#
_symmetry.space_group_name_H-M   'P 1'
#
loop_
_entity.id
_entity.type
_entity.pdbx_description
1 polymer ?
#
loop_
_entity_poly.entity_id
_entity_poly.type
_entity_poly.pdbx_seq_one_letter_code
_entity_poly.pdbx_strand_id
1 'polypeptide(L)'
;MFLRDYAIIVKNLRGVVLANLEEANIENCLTWLQKRFKYRDLAIPPSLTNIKNFKGLRKPIKLFYPTEELKILVDILVEEFNLSSSIFEAIILASAYISPIMAVGNWAKENLEKFAVEKVLSNVSLDNKSWKLHFRIADYSVLDAYKWFTNHSKKLWSKNLNVQKFKEERIKKVKNDSKRYWRLSKGEEKTKPLILYLDLAQTIVDRPKLLGKIRKMLNYNEVLTGLSMETAVLIP
;
A
#
# COMPACT_ATOMS: atom_id res chain seq x y z
N MET A 1 -4.31 -18.84 13.86
CA MET A 1 -4.25 -17.48 14.45
C MET A 1 -5.65 -17.03 14.80
N PHE A 2 -5.83 -16.29 15.88
CA PHE A 2 -7.16 -15.88 16.32
C PHE A 2 -7.61 -14.59 15.65
N LEU A 3 -8.87 -14.54 15.23
CA LEU A 3 -9.53 -13.33 14.70
C LEU A 3 -9.31 -12.09 15.59
N ARG A 4 -9.20 -12.32 16.91
CA ARG A 4 -8.87 -11.29 17.91
C ARG A 4 -7.56 -10.56 17.59
N ASP A 5 -6.51 -11.29 17.23
CA ASP A 5 -5.18 -10.71 17.05
C ASP A 5 -5.15 -9.84 15.79
N TYR A 6 -5.81 -10.31 14.72
CA TYR A 6 -6.04 -9.52 13.51
C TYR A 6 -6.82 -8.22 13.80
N ALA A 7 -7.93 -8.31 14.54
CA ALA A 7 -8.76 -7.15 14.87
C ALA A 7 -8.01 -6.08 15.70
N ILE A 8 -7.14 -6.51 16.62
CA ILE A 8 -6.30 -5.61 17.43
C ILE A 8 -5.30 -4.86 16.54
N ILE A 9 -4.67 -5.55 15.58
CA ILE A 9 -3.72 -4.92 14.66
C ILE A 9 -4.43 -3.89 13.78
N VAL A 10 -5.51 -4.27 13.11
CA VAL A 10 -6.28 -3.37 12.21
C VAL A 10 -6.66 -2.07 12.93
N LYS A 11 -7.07 -2.14 14.20
CA LYS A 11 -7.48 -0.94 14.97
C LYS A 11 -6.34 0.04 15.24
N ASN A 12 -5.12 -0.46 15.45
CA ASN A 12 -4.00 0.34 15.94
C ASN A 12 -2.95 0.67 14.87
N LEU A 13 -2.93 -0.09 13.78
CA LEU A 13 -1.97 0.04 12.70
C LEU A 13 -2.10 1.40 11.98
N ARG A 14 -0.95 2.00 11.65
CA ARG A 14 -0.88 3.25 10.88
C ARG A 14 -0.14 3.16 9.58
N GLY A 15 0.53 2.06 9.36
CA GLY A 15 1.01 1.76 8.04
C GLY A 15 1.94 0.58 8.01
N VAL A 16 2.01 0.01 6.82
CA VAL A 16 2.93 -1.07 6.49
C VAL A 16 4.19 -0.44 5.92
N VAL A 17 5.32 -0.66 6.58
CA VAL A 17 6.61 -0.10 6.17
C VAL A 17 7.22 -0.96 5.07
N LEU A 18 7.57 -0.32 3.96
CA LEU A 18 8.36 -0.91 2.89
C LEU A 18 9.68 -0.15 2.80
N ALA A 19 10.80 -0.87 2.93
CA ALA A 19 12.14 -0.31 2.89
C ALA A 19 13.14 -1.36 2.40
N ASN A 20 14.21 -0.92 1.75
CA ASN A 20 15.41 -1.74 1.58
C ASN A 20 16.40 -1.40 2.69
N LEU A 21 16.69 -2.34 3.59
CA LEU A 21 17.58 -2.11 4.73
C LEU A 21 19.06 -1.96 4.36
N GLU A 22 19.42 -2.30 3.13
CA GLU A 22 20.77 -2.10 2.59
C GLU A 22 20.95 -0.71 1.95
N GLU A 23 19.86 0.05 1.77
CA GLU A 23 19.94 1.40 1.22
C GLU A 23 20.60 2.36 2.22
N ALA A 24 21.49 3.22 1.70
CA ALA A 24 22.15 4.22 2.52
C ALA A 24 21.15 5.11 3.26
N ASN A 25 21.45 5.45 4.52
CA ASN A 25 20.64 6.34 5.37
C ASN A 25 19.23 5.83 5.76
N ILE A 26 18.85 4.60 5.38
CA ILE A 26 17.50 4.07 5.64
C ILE A 26 17.14 4.00 7.13
N GLU A 27 18.10 3.65 7.99
CA GLU A 27 17.91 3.58 9.45
C GLU A 27 17.50 4.94 10.05
N ASN A 28 18.07 6.04 9.53
CA ASN A 28 17.73 7.39 9.98
C ASN A 28 16.31 7.78 9.52
N CYS A 29 15.94 7.43 8.29
CA CYS A 29 14.58 7.67 7.77
C CYS A 29 13.53 6.88 8.56
N LEU A 30 13.82 5.61 8.89
CA LEU A 30 12.97 4.78 9.76
C LEU A 30 12.85 5.34 11.17
N THR A 31 13.97 5.79 11.76
CA THR A 31 13.97 6.44 13.08
C THR A 31 13.15 7.73 13.08
N TRP A 32 13.30 8.53 12.02
CA TRP A 32 12.54 9.74 11.79
C TRP A 32 11.04 9.45 11.66
N LEU A 33 10.67 8.37 10.97
CA LEU A 33 9.30 7.93 10.81
C LEU A 33 8.70 7.50 12.15
N GLN A 34 9.39 6.62 12.89
CA GLN A 34 8.96 6.12 14.20
C GLN A 34 8.65 7.27 15.17
N LYS A 35 9.51 8.29 15.23
CA LYS A 35 9.33 9.47 16.11
C LYS A 35 8.02 10.23 15.83
N ARG A 36 7.47 10.14 14.61
CA ARG A 36 6.22 10.80 14.23
C ARG A 36 4.97 10.00 14.58
N PHE A 37 5.11 8.68 14.76
CA PHE A 37 4.00 7.79 15.08
C PHE A 37 3.81 7.48 16.57
N LYS A 38 4.70 7.96 17.47
CA LYS A 38 4.62 7.90 18.95
C LYS A 38 4.03 6.60 19.54
N TYR A 39 2.70 6.52 19.63
CA TYR A 39 1.94 5.47 20.33
C TYR A 39 1.19 4.52 19.39
N ARG A 40 1.31 4.71 18.09
CA ARG A 40 0.60 3.91 17.10
C ARG A 40 1.56 3.01 16.37
N ASP A 41 1.06 1.86 15.97
CA ASP A 41 1.90 0.79 15.46
C ASP A 41 2.26 1.01 14.00
N LEU A 42 3.52 0.72 13.69
CA LEU A 42 4.00 0.50 12.33
C LEU A 42 4.26 -0.99 12.18
N ALA A 43 3.91 -1.51 11.01
CA ALA A 43 4.06 -2.90 10.69
C ALA A 43 5.15 -3.13 9.65
N ILE A 44 5.69 -4.35 9.61
CA ILE A 44 6.56 -4.82 8.55
C ILE A 44 5.97 -6.07 7.89
N PRO A 45 6.14 -6.22 6.56
CA PRO A 45 5.82 -7.44 5.82
C PRO A 45 6.51 -8.71 6.38
N PRO A 46 5.87 -9.90 6.26
CA PRO A 46 6.43 -11.18 6.69
C PRO A 46 7.86 -11.44 6.19
N SER A 47 8.15 -11.16 4.92
CA SER A 47 9.48 -11.33 4.32
C SER A 47 10.57 -10.48 4.97
N LEU A 48 10.22 -9.35 5.60
CA LEU A 48 11.17 -8.48 6.31
C LEU A 48 11.36 -8.86 7.78
N THR A 49 10.62 -9.84 8.31
CA THR A 49 10.63 -10.18 9.75
C THR A 49 11.86 -10.94 10.23
N ASN A 50 12.57 -11.59 9.31
CA ASN A 50 13.78 -12.38 9.59
C ASN A 50 15.06 -11.54 9.57
N ILE A 51 14.96 -10.25 9.27
CA ILE A 51 16.11 -9.37 9.24
C ILE A 51 16.48 -9.06 10.69
N LYS A 52 17.51 -9.77 11.20
CA LYS A 52 18.02 -9.67 12.58
C LYS A 52 18.26 -8.23 13.06
N ASN A 53 18.44 -7.29 12.12
CA ASN A 53 18.75 -5.89 12.35
C ASN A 53 17.78 -4.95 11.63
N PHE A 54 16.45 -5.13 11.76
CA PHE A 54 15.50 -4.07 11.36
C PHE A 54 15.67 -2.87 12.31
N LYS A 55 16.74 -2.10 12.12
CA LYS A 55 17.09 -0.93 12.91
C LYS A 55 16.23 0.26 12.49
N GLY A 56 16.02 1.19 13.42
CA GLY A 56 15.24 2.41 13.18
C GLY A 56 13.74 2.32 13.49
N LEU A 57 13.13 1.12 13.57
CA LEU A 57 11.78 0.94 14.12
C LEU A 57 11.82 0.26 15.47
N ARG A 58 11.10 0.81 16.45
CA ARG A 58 11.03 0.23 17.79
C ARG A 58 9.90 -0.78 17.84
N LYS A 59 10.24 -2.08 17.84
CA LYS A 59 9.28 -3.21 17.93
C LYS A 59 8.15 -3.11 16.89
N PRO A 60 8.45 -3.04 15.58
CA PRO A 60 7.40 -3.03 14.57
C PRO A 60 6.54 -4.31 14.67
N ILE A 61 5.25 -4.17 14.39
CA ILE A 61 4.35 -5.33 14.31
C ILE A 61 4.80 -6.19 13.13
N LYS A 62 5.03 -7.47 13.39
CA LYS A 62 5.27 -8.46 12.33
C LYS A 62 3.91 -8.89 11.79
N LEU A 63 3.60 -8.51 10.56
CA LEU A 63 2.34 -8.95 9.95
C LEU A 63 2.39 -10.42 9.62
N PHE A 64 1.21 -10.98 9.50
CA PHE A 64 0.93 -12.29 8.94
C PHE A 64 -0.08 -12.14 7.80
N TYR A 65 -0.21 -13.18 6.98
CA TYR A 65 -1.28 -13.30 5.99
C TYR A 65 -2.59 -13.67 6.68
N PRO A 66 -3.65 -12.85 6.58
CA PRO A 66 -4.94 -13.18 7.19
C PRO A 66 -5.56 -14.47 6.64
N THR A 67 -5.23 -14.83 5.39
CA THR A 67 -5.73 -15.99 4.66
C THR A 67 -4.62 -16.58 3.80
N GLU A 68 -4.70 -17.86 3.46
CA GLU A 68 -3.69 -18.50 2.58
C GLU A 68 -3.81 -17.95 1.15
N GLU A 69 -4.99 -17.56 0.69
CA GLU A 69 -5.22 -16.98 -0.63
C GLU A 69 -4.43 -15.70 -0.86
N LEU A 70 -4.24 -14.86 0.18
CA LEU A 70 -3.42 -13.64 0.06
C LEU A 70 -1.93 -13.96 -0.07
N LYS A 71 -1.47 -15.04 0.58
CA LYS A 71 -0.09 -15.53 0.43
C LYS A 71 0.13 -16.08 -0.97
N ILE A 72 -0.77 -16.92 -1.47
CA ILE A 72 -0.70 -17.44 -2.84
C ILE A 72 -0.79 -16.29 -3.86
N LEU A 73 -1.60 -15.25 -3.60
CA LEU A 73 -1.64 -14.06 -4.46
C LEU A 73 -0.28 -13.35 -4.50
N VAL A 74 0.40 -13.18 -3.36
CA VAL A 74 1.78 -12.64 -3.33
C VAL A 74 2.70 -13.51 -4.18
N ASP A 75 2.69 -14.83 -4.00
CA ASP A 75 3.57 -15.74 -4.74
C ASP A 75 3.34 -15.65 -6.26
N ILE A 76 2.08 -15.60 -6.70
CA ILE A 76 1.71 -15.42 -8.11
C ILE A 76 2.26 -14.09 -8.67
N LEU A 77 2.18 -13.00 -7.90
CA LEU A 77 2.66 -11.69 -8.34
C LEU A 77 4.20 -11.60 -8.32
N VAL A 78 4.85 -12.24 -7.35
CA VAL A 78 6.32 -12.35 -7.33
C VAL A 78 6.81 -13.05 -8.60
N GLU A 79 6.19 -14.17 -8.96
CA GLU A 79 6.52 -14.93 -10.18
C GLU A 79 6.28 -14.10 -11.45
N GLU A 80 5.13 -13.43 -11.56
CA GLU A 80 4.76 -12.67 -12.76
C GLU A 80 5.63 -11.43 -12.99
N PHE A 81 6.00 -10.72 -11.93
CA PHE A 81 6.70 -9.44 -12.03
C PHE A 81 8.20 -9.53 -11.78
N ASN A 82 8.67 -10.67 -11.26
CA ASN A 82 10.05 -10.89 -10.85
C ASN A 82 10.57 -9.77 -9.91
N LEU A 83 9.76 -9.45 -8.89
CA LEU A 83 10.08 -8.46 -7.86
C LEU A 83 10.05 -9.09 -6.47
N SER A 84 10.71 -8.45 -5.50
CA SER A 84 10.73 -8.90 -4.10
C SER A 84 9.33 -9.12 -3.53
N SER A 85 9.15 -10.21 -2.80
CA SER A 85 7.91 -10.49 -2.06
C SER A 85 7.53 -9.36 -1.12
N SER A 86 8.50 -8.66 -0.53
CA SER A 86 8.25 -7.52 0.37
C SER A 86 7.41 -6.41 -0.28
N ILE A 87 7.53 -6.21 -1.60
CA ILE A 87 6.75 -5.21 -2.35
C ILE A 87 5.29 -5.62 -2.40
N PHE A 88 5.01 -6.86 -2.82
CA PHE A 88 3.62 -7.35 -2.94
C PHE A 88 2.98 -7.60 -1.59
N GLU A 89 3.73 -8.09 -0.60
CA GLU A 89 3.27 -8.18 0.78
C GLU A 89 2.90 -6.80 1.32
N ALA A 90 3.72 -5.76 1.08
CA ALA A 90 3.40 -4.42 1.56
C ALA A 90 2.08 -3.91 0.96
N ILE A 91 1.84 -4.09 -0.34
CA ILE A 91 0.60 -3.64 -0.99
C ILE A 91 -0.61 -4.47 -0.53
N ILE A 92 -0.50 -5.80 -0.56
CA ILE A 92 -1.62 -6.70 -0.25
C ILE A 92 -1.97 -6.64 1.24
N LEU A 93 -0.98 -6.56 2.13
CA LEU A 93 -1.25 -6.48 3.56
C LEU A 93 -1.63 -5.06 4.00
N ALA A 94 -1.16 -4.01 3.34
CA ALA A 94 -1.70 -2.66 3.56
C ALA A 94 -3.21 -2.64 3.31
N SER A 95 -3.64 -3.25 2.20
CA SER A 95 -5.04 -3.46 1.83
C SER A 95 -5.78 -4.26 2.89
N ALA A 96 -5.29 -5.46 3.21
CA ALA A 96 -5.98 -6.35 4.14
C ALA A 96 -6.12 -5.75 5.53
N TYR A 97 -5.10 -5.04 6.02
CA TYR A 97 -5.13 -4.40 7.34
C TYR A 97 -5.68 -2.96 7.31
N ILE A 98 -6.16 -2.47 6.17
CA ILE A 98 -6.79 -1.16 5.99
C ILE A 98 -5.87 -0.03 6.50
N SER A 99 -4.64 -0.01 6.02
CA SER A 99 -3.63 0.97 6.41
C SER A 99 -2.78 1.40 5.22
N PRO A 100 -2.27 2.64 5.18
CA PRO A 100 -1.41 3.08 4.09
C PRO A 100 -0.03 2.41 4.14
N ILE A 101 0.69 2.47 3.02
CA ILE A 101 2.09 2.05 2.95
C ILE A 101 2.98 3.24 3.33
N MET A 102 3.97 2.99 4.19
CA MET A 102 5.06 3.93 4.48
C MET A 102 6.26 3.49 3.63
N ALA A 103 6.45 4.13 2.48
CA ALA A 103 7.49 3.77 1.52
C ALA A 103 8.74 4.58 1.81
N VAL A 104 9.74 3.93 2.42
CA VAL A 104 10.94 4.59 2.94
C VAL A 104 12.12 4.33 2.00
N GLY A 105 12.77 5.41 1.56
CA GLY A 105 13.90 5.35 0.64
C GLY A 105 13.50 5.31 -0.83
N ASN A 106 14.49 5.49 -1.70
CA ASN A 106 14.31 5.55 -3.14
C ASN A 106 13.96 4.18 -3.73
N TRP A 107 14.49 3.09 -3.17
CA TRP A 107 14.15 1.74 -3.63
C TRP A 107 12.64 1.45 -3.48
N ALA A 108 12.04 1.83 -2.35
CA ALA A 108 10.62 1.63 -2.12
C ALA A 108 9.78 2.46 -3.09
N LYS A 109 10.15 3.73 -3.29
CA LYS A 109 9.52 4.62 -4.27
C LYS A 109 9.55 4.01 -5.67
N GLU A 110 10.71 3.67 -6.19
CA GLU A 110 10.87 3.17 -7.57
C GLU A 110 10.08 1.87 -7.82
N ASN A 111 10.01 0.99 -6.82
CA ASN A 111 9.27 -0.25 -6.97
C ASN A 111 7.75 -0.08 -6.87
N LEU A 112 7.25 0.82 -6.01
CA LEU A 112 5.82 1.10 -5.91
C LEU A 112 5.30 1.96 -7.07
N GLU A 113 6.11 2.86 -7.62
CA GLU A 113 5.71 3.71 -8.75
C GLU A 113 5.30 2.90 -9.99
N LYS A 114 5.80 1.68 -10.15
CA LYS A 114 5.42 0.74 -11.23
C LYS A 114 3.94 0.34 -11.19
N PHE A 115 3.30 0.44 -10.02
CA PHE A 115 1.90 0.07 -9.78
C PHE A 115 1.01 1.28 -9.53
N ALA A 116 1.56 2.50 -9.63
CA ALA A 116 0.85 3.73 -9.36
C ALA A 116 -0.07 4.11 -10.52
N VAL A 117 -1.35 4.37 -10.21
CA VAL A 117 -2.36 4.86 -11.16
C VAL A 117 -2.62 6.36 -11.03
N GLU A 118 -2.15 6.98 -9.96
CA GLU A 118 -2.15 8.43 -9.74
C GLU A 118 -1.00 8.82 -8.78
N LYS A 119 -0.46 10.02 -8.95
CA LYS A 119 0.60 10.57 -8.10
C LYS A 119 0.19 11.94 -7.59
N VAL A 120 0.22 12.13 -6.27
CA VAL A 120 0.08 13.48 -5.70
C VAL A 120 1.47 14.08 -5.57
N LEU A 121 1.66 15.18 -6.27
CA LEU A 121 2.88 15.96 -6.24
C LEU A 121 2.86 16.95 -5.08
N SER A 122 4.05 17.25 -4.57
CA SER A 122 4.29 18.23 -3.54
C SER A 122 5.36 19.22 -3.99
N ASN A 123 5.05 20.50 -3.82
CA ASN A 123 5.96 21.63 -3.98
C ASN A 123 6.07 22.43 -2.67
N VAL A 124 5.89 21.76 -1.53
CA VAL A 124 5.97 22.36 -0.19
C VAL A 124 7.00 21.63 0.67
N SER A 125 7.71 22.38 1.50
CA SER A 125 8.48 21.81 2.60
C SER A 125 7.53 21.46 3.75
N LEU A 126 7.63 20.24 4.28
CA LEU A 126 6.72 19.73 5.30
C LEU A 126 7.37 19.74 6.68
N ASP A 127 6.80 20.52 7.59
CA ASP A 127 7.13 20.47 9.01
C ASP A 127 6.52 19.24 9.70
N ASN A 128 6.81 19.07 10.99
CA ASN A 128 6.31 17.94 11.77
C ASN A 128 4.78 17.86 11.83
N LYS A 129 4.08 19.01 11.87
CA LYS A 129 2.62 19.03 11.91
C LYS A 129 2.04 18.64 10.56
N SER A 130 2.62 19.13 9.47
CA SER A 130 2.18 18.86 8.09
C SER A 130 2.40 17.40 7.71
N TRP A 131 3.53 16.79 8.06
CA TRP A 131 3.73 15.34 7.89
C TRP A 131 2.66 14.51 8.57
N LYS A 132 2.36 14.81 9.84
CA LYS A 132 1.31 14.11 10.60
C LYS A 132 -0.08 14.31 10.01
N LEU A 133 -0.35 15.48 9.47
CA LEU A 133 -1.60 15.75 8.74
C LEU A 133 -1.69 14.83 7.52
N HIS A 134 -0.65 14.75 6.69
CA HIS A 134 -0.67 13.95 5.46
C HIS A 134 -0.69 12.45 5.71
N PHE A 135 -0.03 11.96 6.77
CA PHE A 135 -0.20 10.57 7.22
C PHE A 135 -1.66 10.26 7.56
N ARG A 136 -2.36 11.18 8.25
CA ARG A 136 -3.77 11.00 8.57
C ARG A 136 -4.66 11.07 7.33
N ILE A 137 -4.35 11.94 6.38
CA ILE A 137 -5.11 11.98 5.12
C ILE A 137 -4.93 10.66 4.36
N ALA A 138 -3.72 10.07 4.35
CA ALA A 138 -3.46 8.76 3.76
C ALA A 138 -4.24 7.64 4.47
N ASP A 139 -4.29 7.63 5.81
CA ASP A 139 -5.16 6.72 6.58
C ASP A 139 -6.62 6.83 6.09
N TYR A 140 -7.14 8.04 5.92
CA TYR A 140 -8.52 8.26 5.46
C TYR A 140 -8.73 7.89 3.99
N SER A 141 -7.76 8.10 3.11
CA SER A 141 -7.81 7.68 1.71
C SER A 141 -8.02 6.17 1.60
N VAL A 142 -7.31 5.38 2.40
CA VAL A 142 -7.48 3.92 2.46
C VAL A 142 -8.83 3.57 3.09
N LEU A 143 -9.11 4.06 4.29
CA LEU A 143 -10.29 3.69 5.07
C LEU A 143 -11.62 4.03 4.35
N ASP A 144 -11.76 5.26 3.86
CA ASP A 144 -13.03 5.74 3.29
C ASP A 144 -13.37 5.03 1.96
N ALA A 145 -12.34 4.58 1.25
CA ALA A 145 -12.50 4.00 -0.08
C ALA A 145 -12.46 2.46 -0.07
N TYR A 146 -12.00 1.82 1.01
CA TYR A 146 -11.79 0.38 1.11
C TYR A 146 -12.99 -0.43 0.64
N LYS A 147 -14.18 -0.20 1.24
CA LYS A 147 -15.42 -0.91 0.88
C LYS A 147 -15.80 -0.72 -0.59
N TRP A 148 -15.56 0.46 -1.15
CA TRP A 148 -15.87 0.71 -2.56
C TRP A 148 -14.94 -0.10 -3.46
N PHE A 149 -13.62 -0.03 -3.22
CA PHE A 149 -12.63 -0.69 -4.06
C PHE A 149 -12.71 -2.22 -3.98
N THR A 150 -12.87 -2.80 -2.79
CA THR A 150 -13.02 -4.26 -2.64
C THR A 150 -14.29 -4.78 -3.30
N ASN A 151 -15.43 -4.08 -3.15
CA ASN A 151 -16.66 -4.45 -3.86
C ASN A 151 -16.54 -4.26 -5.37
N HIS A 152 -15.87 -3.21 -5.83
CA HIS A 152 -15.63 -2.98 -7.24
C HIS A 152 -14.72 -4.05 -7.86
N SER A 153 -13.70 -4.49 -7.12
CA SER A 153 -12.79 -5.57 -7.52
C SER A 153 -13.51 -6.92 -7.74
N LYS A 154 -14.73 -7.13 -7.21
CA LYS A 154 -15.59 -8.29 -7.57
C LYS A 154 -15.82 -8.42 -9.07
N LYS A 155 -15.85 -7.30 -9.80
CA LYS A 155 -15.98 -7.28 -11.26
C LYS A 155 -14.86 -8.05 -11.95
N LEU A 156 -13.69 -8.19 -11.32
CA LEU A 156 -12.61 -9.02 -11.82
C LEU A 156 -13.01 -10.49 -11.97
N TRP A 157 -14.07 -10.99 -11.34
CA TRP A 157 -14.59 -12.35 -11.54
C TRP A 157 -15.83 -12.41 -12.44
N SER A 158 -16.27 -11.28 -13.00
CA SER A 158 -17.40 -11.25 -13.93
C SER A 158 -17.03 -11.88 -15.27
N LYS A 159 -17.93 -12.71 -15.82
CA LYS A 159 -17.82 -13.26 -17.18
C LYS A 159 -17.82 -12.15 -18.26
N ASN A 160 -18.54 -11.05 -18.00
CA ASN A 160 -18.70 -9.92 -18.93
C ASN A 160 -17.93 -8.69 -18.46
N LEU A 161 -16.70 -8.87 -17.97
CA LEU A 161 -15.85 -7.77 -17.52
C LEU A 161 -15.52 -6.83 -18.68
N ASN A 162 -16.03 -5.60 -18.62
CA ASN A 162 -15.56 -4.51 -19.46
C ASN A 162 -14.31 -3.88 -18.79
N VAL A 163 -13.14 -4.23 -19.31
CA VAL A 163 -11.82 -3.81 -18.77
C VAL A 163 -11.68 -2.28 -18.75
N GLN A 164 -12.05 -1.63 -19.84
CA GLN A 164 -11.92 -0.17 -19.96
C GLN A 164 -12.78 0.54 -18.92
N LYS A 165 -14.06 0.19 -18.83
CA LYS A 165 -14.98 0.75 -17.82
C LYS A 165 -14.53 0.45 -16.40
N PHE A 166 -14.00 -0.75 -16.14
CA PHE A 166 -13.44 -1.11 -14.84
C PHE A 166 -12.32 -0.17 -14.41
N LYS A 167 -11.37 0.12 -15.32
CA LYS A 167 -10.25 1.04 -15.05
C LYS A 167 -10.71 2.49 -14.88
N GLU A 168 -11.57 2.97 -15.78
CA GLU A 168 -12.08 4.34 -15.74
C GLU A 168 -12.80 4.67 -14.43
N GLU A 169 -13.66 3.77 -13.95
CA GLU A 169 -14.38 3.95 -12.67
C GLU A 169 -13.41 4.07 -11.49
N ARG A 170 -12.34 3.26 -11.46
CA ARG A 170 -11.33 3.27 -10.39
C ARG A 170 -10.45 4.52 -10.46
N ILE A 171 -9.96 4.89 -11.64
CA ILE A 171 -9.19 6.12 -11.85
C ILE A 171 -10.02 7.36 -11.45
N LYS A 172 -11.30 7.42 -11.84
CA LYS A 172 -12.18 8.52 -11.45
C LYS A 172 -12.33 8.62 -9.93
N LYS A 173 -12.44 7.49 -9.24
CA LYS A 173 -12.53 7.46 -7.77
C LYS A 173 -11.24 7.98 -7.12
N VAL A 174 -10.08 7.53 -7.62
CA VAL A 174 -8.76 7.98 -7.18
C VAL A 174 -8.55 9.48 -7.40
N LYS A 175 -8.85 10.00 -8.60
CA LYS A 175 -8.70 11.43 -8.93
C LYS A 175 -9.57 12.35 -8.07
N ASN A 176 -10.72 11.86 -7.60
CA ASN A 176 -11.55 12.62 -6.67
C ASN A 176 -10.96 12.60 -5.26
N ASP A 177 -10.39 11.47 -4.82
CA ASP A 177 -9.77 11.35 -3.52
C ASP A 177 -8.46 12.15 -3.41
N SER A 178 -7.66 12.19 -4.47
CA SER A 178 -6.38 12.91 -4.50
C SER A 178 -6.50 14.41 -4.23
N LYS A 179 -7.69 15.00 -4.46
CA LYS A 179 -8.00 16.40 -4.12
C LYS A 179 -7.90 16.70 -2.62
N ARG A 180 -7.98 15.70 -1.74
CA ARG A 180 -7.77 15.88 -0.28
C ARG A 180 -6.40 16.48 0.05
N TYR A 181 -5.42 16.29 -0.83
CA TYR A 181 -4.05 16.71 -0.65
C TYR A 181 -3.74 18.09 -1.25
N TRP A 182 -4.75 18.91 -1.58
CA TRP A 182 -4.60 20.25 -2.18
C TRP A 182 -3.60 21.18 -1.49
N ARG A 183 -3.25 20.95 -0.21
CA ARG A 183 -2.22 21.72 0.50
C ARG A 183 -0.80 21.47 -0.02
N LEU A 184 -0.56 20.33 -0.67
CA LEU A 184 0.76 19.96 -1.18
C LEU A 184 1.17 20.75 -2.42
N SER A 185 0.23 21.41 -3.10
CA SER A 185 0.46 22.18 -4.32
C SER A 185 0.51 23.70 -4.09
N LYS A 186 0.70 24.13 -2.84
CA LYS A 186 0.61 25.55 -2.42
C LYS A 186 1.96 26.24 -2.20
N GLY A 187 3.06 25.57 -2.47
CA GLY A 187 4.39 26.14 -2.30
C GLY A 187 5.08 26.41 -3.63
N GLU A 188 6.37 26.71 -3.54
CA GLU A 188 7.24 27.05 -4.67
C GLU A 188 8.48 26.15 -4.74
N GLU A 189 8.53 25.09 -3.92
CA GLU A 189 9.63 24.13 -3.93
C GLU A 189 9.63 23.31 -5.23
N LYS A 190 10.77 22.67 -5.51
CA LYS A 190 10.85 21.70 -6.62
C LYS A 190 9.82 20.59 -6.43
N THR A 191 8.95 20.46 -7.43
CA THR A 191 7.88 19.47 -7.45
C THR A 191 8.43 18.04 -7.38
N LYS A 192 7.93 17.26 -6.41
CA LYS A 192 8.27 15.84 -6.24
C LYS A 192 7.04 15.03 -5.84
N PRO A 193 6.92 13.76 -6.24
CA PRO A 193 5.83 12.91 -5.75
C PRO A 193 5.94 12.72 -4.23
N LEU A 194 4.81 12.78 -3.54
CA LEU A 194 4.72 12.48 -2.11
C LEU A 194 3.77 11.33 -1.82
N ILE A 195 2.67 11.22 -2.57
CA ILE A 195 1.67 10.17 -2.38
C ILE A 195 1.51 9.41 -3.69
N LEU A 196 1.49 8.08 -3.60
CA LEU A 196 1.14 7.20 -4.70
C LEU A 196 -0.19 6.52 -4.40
N TYR A 197 -1.06 6.47 -5.40
CA TYR A 197 -2.24 5.61 -5.40
C TYR A 197 -1.91 4.36 -6.20
N LEU A 198 -1.92 3.20 -5.54
CA LEU A 198 -1.55 1.91 -6.11
C LEU A 198 -2.80 1.08 -6.39
N ASP A 199 -2.82 0.39 -7.52
CA ASP A 199 -3.98 -0.41 -7.91
C ASP A 199 -3.57 -1.73 -8.56
N LEU A 200 -3.39 -2.77 -7.73
CA LEU A 200 -3.10 -4.11 -8.22
C LEU A 200 -4.27 -4.69 -9.03
N ALA A 201 -5.51 -4.32 -8.71
CA ALA A 201 -6.67 -4.79 -9.46
C ALA A 201 -6.63 -4.29 -10.92
N GLN A 202 -6.24 -3.02 -11.14
CA GLN A 202 -5.97 -2.49 -12.49
C GLN A 202 -4.79 -3.20 -13.16
N THR A 203 -3.70 -3.35 -12.42
CA THR A 203 -2.48 -4.03 -12.87
C THR A 203 -2.75 -5.47 -13.34
N ILE A 204 -3.64 -6.19 -12.63
CA ILE A 204 -4.03 -7.57 -12.94
C ILE A 204 -4.92 -7.62 -14.18
N VAL A 205 -5.88 -6.69 -14.31
CA VAL A 205 -6.81 -6.74 -15.45
C VAL A 205 -6.11 -6.45 -16.79
N ASP A 206 -5.02 -5.70 -16.77
CA ASP A 206 -4.17 -5.45 -17.94
C ASP A 206 -3.37 -6.69 -18.38
N ARG A 207 -3.39 -7.77 -17.59
CA ARG A 207 -2.70 -9.04 -17.86
C ARG A 207 -3.71 -10.20 -17.90
N PRO A 208 -4.34 -10.50 -19.05
CA PRO A 208 -5.40 -11.52 -19.12
C PRO A 208 -4.97 -12.91 -18.66
N LYS A 209 -3.71 -13.32 -18.90
CA LYS A 209 -3.16 -14.61 -18.44
C LYS A 209 -3.06 -14.66 -16.91
N LEU A 210 -2.52 -13.61 -16.29
CA LEU A 210 -2.45 -13.45 -14.83
C LEU A 210 -3.86 -13.47 -14.21
N LEU A 211 -4.78 -12.68 -14.75
CA LEU A 211 -6.18 -12.66 -14.30
C LEU A 211 -6.81 -14.05 -14.40
N GLY A 212 -6.57 -14.79 -15.49
CA GLY A 212 -7.03 -16.17 -15.65
C GLY A 212 -6.45 -17.10 -14.58
N LYS A 213 -5.15 -17.01 -14.29
CA LYS A 213 -4.46 -17.78 -13.23
C LYS A 213 -5.09 -17.49 -11.86
N ILE A 214 -5.25 -16.21 -11.50
CA ILE A 214 -5.86 -15.77 -10.24
C ILE A 214 -7.30 -16.28 -10.10
N ARG A 215 -8.13 -16.12 -11.15
CA ARG A 215 -9.54 -16.59 -11.14
C ARG A 215 -9.65 -18.10 -10.93
N LYS A 216 -8.72 -18.88 -11.47
CA LYS A 216 -8.72 -20.34 -11.39
C LYS A 216 -8.21 -20.83 -10.03
N MET A 217 -7.19 -20.18 -9.48
CA MET A 217 -6.47 -20.68 -8.31
C MET A 217 -7.02 -20.17 -6.99
N LEU A 218 -7.68 -19.00 -6.97
CA LEU A 218 -7.99 -18.32 -5.71
C LEU A 218 -9.49 -18.12 -5.49
N ASN A 219 -9.90 -18.26 -4.23
CA ASN A 219 -11.24 -17.88 -3.79
C ASN A 219 -11.37 -16.36 -3.79
N TYR A 220 -12.31 -15.86 -4.59
CA TYR A 220 -12.47 -14.42 -4.76
C TYR A 220 -12.82 -13.70 -3.44
N ASN A 221 -13.58 -14.32 -2.53
CA ASN A 221 -13.98 -13.64 -1.29
C ASN A 221 -12.78 -13.25 -0.42
N GLU A 222 -11.77 -14.11 -0.35
CA GLU A 222 -10.57 -13.88 0.44
C GLU A 222 -9.57 -12.96 -0.27
N VAL A 223 -9.42 -13.10 -1.59
CA VAL A 223 -8.45 -12.27 -2.36
C VAL A 223 -8.86 -10.80 -2.42
N LEU A 224 -10.16 -10.51 -2.42
CA LEU A 224 -10.63 -9.13 -2.56
C LEU A 224 -10.15 -8.21 -1.44
N THR A 225 -9.85 -8.73 -0.26
CA THR A 225 -9.31 -7.94 0.86
C THR A 225 -7.89 -7.45 0.60
N GLY A 226 -7.18 -8.04 -0.36
CA GLY A 226 -5.84 -7.61 -0.81
C GLY A 226 -5.86 -6.78 -2.10
N LEU A 227 -7.04 -6.52 -2.67
CA LEU A 227 -7.21 -5.85 -3.96
C LEU A 227 -8.01 -4.54 -3.84
N SER A 228 -8.00 -3.88 -2.68
CA SER A 228 -8.36 -2.46 -2.64
C SER A 228 -7.31 -1.60 -3.35
N MET A 229 -7.65 -0.34 -3.55
CA MET A 229 -6.65 0.66 -3.89
C MET A 229 -5.90 1.03 -2.63
N GLU A 230 -4.57 1.09 -2.71
CA GLU A 230 -3.70 1.46 -1.62
C GLU A 230 -3.10 2.85 -1.80
N THR A 231 -2.84 3.50 -0.67
CA THR A 231 -2.12 4.78 -0.64
C THR A 231 -0.75 4.57 -0.04
N ALA A 232 0.30 4.93 -0.76
CA ALA A 232 1.67 4.94 -0.24
C ALA A 232 2.15 6.37 0.00
N VAL A 233 2.70 6.64 1.18
CA VAL A 233 3.38 7.89 1.50
C VAL A 233 4.87 7.71 1.29
N LEU A 234 5.44 8.49 0.39
CA LEU A 234 6.87 8.49 0.08
C LEU A 234 7.65 9.25 1.15
N ILE A 235 8.58 8.56 1.78
CA ILE A 235 9.44 9.08 2.83
C ILE A 235 10.86 9.08 2.27
N PRO A 236 11.43 10.27 2.01
CA PRO A 236 12.77 10.42 1.46
C PRO A 236 13.85 10.05 2.45
#